data_AF-A0A661V9T2-F1
#
_entry.id   AF-A0A661V9T2-F1
#
_cell.length_a   1.000
_cell.length_b   1.000
_cell.length_c   1.000
_cell.angle_alpha   90.00
_cell.angle_beta   90.00
_cell.angle_gamma   90.00
#
_symmetry.space_group_name_H-M   'P 1'
#
loop_
_entity.id
_entity.type
_entity.pdbx_description
1 polymer ?
#
loop_
_entity_poly.entity_id
_entity_poly.type
_entity_poly.pdbx_seq_one_letter_code
_entity_poly.pdbx_strand_id
1 'polypeptide(L)' 'MAEELIPIYIMGKKYMVPPTLTIMKALEYSGYQLIRGVGCRGGFCGACATVYRLPGDYRL' A
#
# COMPACT_ATOMS: atom_id res chain seq x y z
N MET A 1 16.47 13.93 7.33
CA MET A 1 15.15 14.56 7.13
C MET A 1 14.16 13.68 7.88
N ALA A 2 13.42 14.21 8.86
CA ALA A 2 12.41 13.41 9.54
C ALA A 2 11.31 13.11 8.51
N GLU A 3 11.20 11.85 8.09
CA GLU A 3 10.18 11.45 7.14
C GLU A 3 8.81 11.62 7.81
N GLU A 4 8.03 12.61 7.38
CA GLU A 4 6.66 12.78 7.85
C GLU A 4 5.85 11.54 7.46
N LEU A 5 5.52 10.72 8.47
CA LEU A 5 4.75 9.49 8.24
C LEU A 5 3.28 9.84 7.98
N ILE A 6 2.70 9.19 6.97
CA ILE A 6 1.29 9.33 6.64
C ILE A 6 0.49 8.12 7.14
N PRO A 7 -0.77 8.32 7.56
CA PRO A 7 -1.62 7.22 7.98
C PRO A 7 -2.25 6.49 6.79
N ILE A 8 -2.12 5.17 6.74
CA ILE A 8 -2.85 4.29 5.83
C ILE A 8 -3.62 3.22 6.61
N TYR A 9 -4.62 2.61 5.97
CA TYR A 9 -5.44 1.56 6.58
C TYR A 9 -5.38 0.28 5.76
N ILE A 10 -4.78 -0.76 6.34
CA ILE A 10 -4.69 -2.08 5.72
C ILE A 10 -5.62 -3.01 6.49
N MET A 11 -6.63 -3.56 5.81
CA MET A 11 -7.62 -4.46 6.40
C MET A 11 -8.25 -3.90 7.70
N GLY A 12 -8.52 -2.59 7.74
CA GLY A 12 -9.10 -1.89 8.89
C GLY A 12 -8.11 -1.47 9.98
N LYS A 13 -6.84 -1.88 9.92
CA LYS A 13 -5.80 -1.48 10.88
C LYS A 13 -5.02 -0.29 10.37
N LYS A 14 -4.74 0.68 11.26
CA LYS A 14 -3.96 1.89 10.94
C LYS A 14 -2.46 1.61 10.98
N TYR A 15 -1.74 2.06 9.97
CA TYR A 15 -0.28 2.01 9.87
C TYR A 15 0.27 3.38 9.49
N MET A 16 1.46 3.70 10.00
CA MET A 16 2.19 4.94 9.68
C MET A 16 3.35 4.57 8.76
N VAL A 17 3.35 5.13 7.55
CA VAL A 17 4.35 4.78 6.51
C VAL A 17 4.91 6.05 5.86
N PRO A 18 6.14 6.00 5.30
CA PRO A 18 6.65 7.10 4.50
C PRO A 18 5.79 7.35 3.24
N PRO A 19 5.56 8.62 2.85
CA PRO A 19 4.67 8.98 1.74
C PRO A 19 5.24 8.62 0.36
N THR A 20 6.53 8.31 0.28
CA THR A 20 7.23 7.94 -0.96
C THR A 20 7.06 6.47 -1.33
N LEU A 21 6.43 5.66 -0.46
CA LEU A 21 6.24 4.24 -0.70
C LEU A 21 5.07 3.96 -1.64
N THR A 22 5.23 2.95 -2.50
CA THR A 22 4.11 2.36 -3.23
C THR A 22 3.24 1.54 -2.28
N ILE A 23 2.00 1.23 -2.67
CA ILE A 23 1.09 0.38 -1.87
C ILE A 23 1.76 -0.93 -1.46
N MET A 24 2.49 -1.58 -2.38
CA MET A 24 3.23 -2.81 -2.09
C MET A 24 4.29 -2.60 -1.01
N LYS A 25 5.15 -1.59 -1.17
CA LYS A 25 6.20 -1.29 -0.19
C LYS A 25 5.61 -0.86 1.15
N ALA A 26 4.47 -0.18 1.16
CA ALA A 26 3.77 0.21 2.37
C ALA A 26 3.19 -1.02 3.11
N LEU A 27 2.67 -2.02 2.39
CA LEU A 27 2.28 -3.32 2.97
C LEU A 27 3.49 -4.01 3.60
N GLU A 28 4.61 -4.08 2.88
CA GLU A 28 5.85 -4.70 3.39
C GLU A 28 6.42 -3.98 4.60
N TYR A 29 6.46 -2.64 4.56
CA TYR A 29 6.85 -1.80 5.69
C TYR A 29 5.95 -2.03 6.91
N SER A 30 4.67 -2.30 6.69
CA SER A 30 3.69 -2.59 7.75
C SER A 30 3.77 -4.03 8.29
N GLY A 31 4.73 -4.84 7.81
CA GLY A 31 4.98 -6.21 8.26
C GLY A 31 4.27 -7.30 7.46
N TYR A 32 3.64 -6.97 6.33
CA TYR A 32 3.00 -7.97 5.46
C TYR A 32 3.99 -8.54 4.46
N GLN A 33 3.96 -9.86 4.26
CA GLN A 33 4.74 -10.50 3.20
C GLN A 33 3.85 -10.78 1.99
N LEU A 34 4.17 -10.17 0.85
CA LEU A 34 3.50 -10.42 -0.42
C LEU A 34 4.10 -11.68 -1.07
N ILE A 35 3.39 -12.80 -1.01
CA ILE A 35 3.85 -14.10 -1.53
C ILE A 35 3.26 -14.43 -2.91
N ARG A 36 2.07 -13.88 -3.21
CA ARG A 36 1.30 -14.12 -4.45
C ARG A 36 0.73 -12.81 -4.97
N GLY A 37 0.38 -12.78 -6.26
CA GLY A 37 -0.10 -11.54 -6.91
C GLY A 37 0.99 -10.47 -7.00
N VAL A 38 2.24 -10.89 -7.10
CA VAL A 38 3.41 -10.01 -7.16
C VAL A 38 4.23 -10.40 -8.37
N GLY A 39 4.15 -9.59 -9.42
CA GLY A 39 4.89 -9.81 -10.65
C GLY A 39 6.10 -8.87 -10.74
N CYS A 40 6.12 -8.03 -11.76
CA CYS A 40 7.25 -7.17 -12.11
C CYS A 40 7.66 -6.10 -11.07
N ARG A 41 6.83 -5.82 -10.07
CA ARG A 41 7.01 -4.73 -9.07
C ARG A 41 7.24 -3.32 -9.66
N GLY A 42 7.03 -3.14 -10.97
CA GLY A 42 7.17 -1.89 -11.70
C GLY A 42 5.90 -1.42 -12.41
N GLY A 43 4.75 -2.04 -12.12
CA GLY A 43 3.43 -1.61 -12.61
C GLY A 43 3.05 -2.07 -14.02
N PHE A 44 3.93 -2.69 -14.81
CA PHE A 44 3.60 -3.06 -16.19
C PHE A 44 2.86 -4.39 -16.35
N CYS A 45 3.03 -5.36 -15.45
CA CYS A 45 2.46 -6.70 -15.60
C CYS A 45 1.02 -6.85 -15.07
N GLY A 46 0.50 -5.86 -14.35
CA GLY A 46 -0.85 -5.92 -13.74
C GLY A 46 -1.06 -6.92 -12.59
N ALA A 47 -0.08 -7.78 -12.27
CA ALA A 47 -0.25 -8.85 -11.27
C ALA A 47 -0.59 -8.38 -9.85
N CYS A 48 -0.14 -7.18 -9.46
CA CYS A 48 -0.34 -6.58 -8.14
C CYS A 48 -1.46 -5.51 -8.13
N ALA A 49 -2.47 -5.67 -8.98
CA ALA A 49 -3.65 -4.82 -8.96
C ALA A 49 -4.27 -4.79 -7.56
N THR A 50 -4.46 -3.60 -7.01
CA THR A 50 -4.97 -3.40 -5.66
C THR A 50 -6.09 -2.38 -5.70
N VAL A 51 -7.20 -2.68 -5.04
CA VAL A 51 -8.28 -1.73 -4.83
C VAL A 51 -7.98 -0.93 -3.57
N TYR A 52 -8.15 0.39 -3.65
CA TYR A 52 -8.00 1.28 -2.51
C TYR A 52 -9.16 2.27 -2.49
N ARG A 53 -9.36 2.89 -1.33
CA ARG A 53 -10.35 3.95 -1.16
C ARG A 53 -9.73 5.09 -0.38
N LEU A 54 -10.21 6.28 -0.66
CA LEU A 54 -9.92 7.46 0.13
C LEU A 54 -11.01 7.65 1.19
N PRO A 55 -10.69 8.32 2.32
CA PRO A 55 -11.70 8.65 3.32
C PRO A 55 -12.84 9.46 2.69
N GLY A 56 -14.07 8.97 2.84
CA GLY A 56 -15.27 9.59 2.27
C GLY A 56 -15.62 9.17 0.84
N ASP A 57 -14.79 8.35 0.17
CA ASP A 57 -15.15 7.79 -1.13
C ASP A 57 -16.00 6.52 -0.96
N TYR A 58 -17.11 6.45 -1.70
CA TYR A 58 -18.06 5.33 -1.68
C TYR A 58 -17.84 4.36 -2.84
N ARG A 59 -16.99 4.70 -3.81
CA ARG A 59 -16.70 3.85 -4.97
C ARG A 59 -15.51 2.93 -4.69
N LEU A 60 -15.56 1.75 -5.32
CA LEU A 60 -14.48 0.77 -5.40
C LEU A 60 -13.98 0.68 -6.84
#